data_AF-A0A077L7Y6-F1
#
_entry.id   AF-A0A077L7Y6-F1
#
_cell.length_a   1.000
_cell.length_b   1.000
_cell.length_c   1.000
_cell.angle_alpha   90.00
_cell.angle_beta   90.00
_cell.angle_gamma   90.00
#
_symmetry.space_group_name_H-M   'P 1'
#
loop_
_entity.id
_entity.type
_entity.pdbx_description
1 polymer ?
#
loop_
_entity_poly.entity_id
_entity_poly.type
_entity_poly.pdbx_seq_one_letter_code
_entity_poly.pdbx_strand_id
1 'polypeptide(L)'
;VPLLWMGLLFYASAIKLTGPCVTMIIKLLVGDIVRFSIIYSIAILLFGQVFYVLFKDLKAKGITSFDDVTSTIITIFQMTLGEFKLQVDQLNYIRYVTLGKIIFVIFMIAVPILLLNMLIAMIGRTYNEVFSSSEREWIAIWAKVVLTLERSINNKDLIN
;
A
#
# COMPACT_ATOMS: atom_id res chain seq x y z
N VAL A 1 -14.30 10.13 15.61
CA VAL A 1 -13.37 11.17 15.09
C VAL A 1 -12.55 10.67 13.88
N PRO A 2 -11.91 9.48 13.89
CA PRO A 2 -11.10 9.00 12.74
C PRO A 2 -11.92 8.72 11.47
N LEU A 3 -13.12 8.14 11.59
CA LEU A 3 -14.02 7.89 10.45
C LEU A 3 -14.47 9.18 9.74
N LEU A 4 -14.47 10.32 10.43
CA LEU A 4 -14.88 11.60 9.84
C LEU A 4 -13.88 12.07 8.78
N TRP A 5 -12.59 11.78 8.98
CA TRP A 5 -11.52 12.05 8.01
C TRP A 5 -11.62 11.17 6.76
N MET A 6 -12.09 9.92 6.91
CA MET A 6 -12.42 9.06 5.76
C MET A 6 -13.67 9.56 5.02
N GLY A 7 -14.66 10.10 5.75
CA GLY A 7 -15.83 10.77 5.17
C GLY A 7 -15.47 12.00 4.34
N LEU A 8 -14.43 12.75 4.72
CA LEU A 8 -13.91 13.88 3.95
C LEU A 8 -13.38 13.46 2.56
N LEU A 9 -12.74 12.30 2.44
CA LEU A 9 -12.33 11.75 1.14
C LEU A 9 -13.54 11.41 0.27
N PHE A 10 -14.62 10.90 0.87
CA PHE A 10 -15.87 10.69 0.15
C PHE A 10 -16.47 12.00 -0.38
N TYR A 11 -16.47 13.07 0.43
CA TYR A 11 -16.90 14.40 -0.05
C TYR A 11 -15.95 15.01 -1.10
N ALA A 12 -14.64 14.81 -0.98
CA ALA A 12 -13.67 15.24 -1.98
C ALA A 12 -13.84 14.50 -3.33
N SER A 13 -14.35 13.26 -3.30
CA SER A 13 -14.70 12.49 -4.50
C SER A 13 -15.88 13.09 -5.27
N ALA A 14 -16.76 13.84 -4.61
CA ALA A 14 -17.94 14.47 -5.21
C ALA A 14 -17.62 15.76 -5.99
N ILE A 15 -16.40 16.29 -5.87
CA ILE A 15 -15.95 17.49 -6.57
C ILE A 15 -15.44 17.09 -7.97
N LYS A 16 -16.01 17.64 -9.05
CA LYS A 16 -15.68 17.28 -10.45
C LYS A 16 -14.19 17.33 -10.80
N LEU A 17 -13.39 18.18 -10.16
CA LEU A 17 -11.97 18.35 -10.45
C LEU A 17 -11.07 17.31 -9.76
N THR A 18 -11.35 16.99 -8.49
CA THR A 18 -10.57 16.02 -7.68
C THR A 18 -11.17 14.62 -7.64
N GLY A 19 -12.43 14.47 -8.07
CA GLY A 19 -13.20 13.23 -8.00
C GLY A 19 -12.52 12.00 -8.61
N PRO A 20 -12.02 12.08 -9.86
CA PRO A 20 -11.34 10.95 -10.51
C PRO A 20 -10.08 10.50 -9.77
N CYS A 21 -9.25 11.45 -9.30
CA CYS A 21 -8.02 11.17 -8.56
C CYS A 21 -8.32 10.49 -7.20
N VAL A 22 -9.29 11.02 -6.45
CA VAL A 22 -9.69 10.47 -5.15
C VAL A 22 -10.33 9.09 -5.31
N THR A 23 -11.16 8.88 -6.33
CA THR A 23 -11.79 7.59 -6.61
C THR A 23 -10.75 6.53 -7.00
N MET A 24 -9.71 6.92 -7.73
CA MET A 24 -8.57 6.05 -8.04
C MET A 24 -7.83 5.61 -6.76
N ILE A 25 -7.55 6.56 -5.85
CA ILE A 25 -6.89 6.30 -4.56
C ILE A 25 -7.74 5.35 -3.69
N ILE A 26 -9.05 5.57 -3.61
CA ILE A 26 -9.96 4.70 -2.84
C ILE A 26 -9.99 3.29 -3.41
N LYS A 27 -10.04 3.13 -4.74
CA LYS A 27 -10.01 1.80 -5.39
C LYS A 27 -8.71 1.05 -5.10
N LEU A 28 -7.58 1.75 -5.10
CA LEU A 28 -6.29 1.20 -4.73
C LEU A 28 -6.26 0.79 -3.24
N LEU A 29 -6.73 1.66 -2.34
CA LEU A 29 -6.78 1.39 -0.90
C LEU A 29 -7.69 0.19 -0.55
N VAL A 30 -8.83 0.04 -1.22
CA VAL A 30 -9.79 -1.03 -0.89
C VAL A 30 -9.49 -2.34 -1.63
N GLY A 31 -9.09 -2.28 -2.90
CA GLY A 31 -8.92 -3.46 -3.75
C GLY A 31 -7.52 -4.06 -3.73
N ASP A 32 -6.48 -3.21 -3.72
CA ASP A 32 -5.10 -3.67 -3.93
C ASP A 32 -4.37 -3.96 -2.61
N ILE A 33 -4.69 -3.22 -1.54
CA ILE A 33 -4.06 -3.43 -0.22
C ILE A 33 -4.28 -4.83 0.33
N VAL A 34 -5.43 -5.47 0.07
CA VAL A 34 -5.70 -6.83 0.57
C VAL A 34 -4.72 -7.83 -0.05
N ARG A 35 -4.51 -7.74 -1.38
CA ARG A 35 -3.56 -8.61 -2.10
C ARG A 35 -2.13 -8.33 -1.67
N PHE A 36 -1.78 -7.05 -1.52
CA PHE A 36 -0.50 -6.62 -0.96
C PHE A 36 -0.25 -7.19 0.44
N SER A 37 -1.24 -7.10 1.32
CA SER A 37 -1.16 -7.55 2.71
C SER A 37 -0.93 -9.06 2.81
N ILE A 38 -1.56 -9.86 1.95
CA ILE A 38 -1.34 -11.33 1.92
C ILE A 38 0.11 -11.65 1.57
N ILE A 39 0.64 -11.05 0.50
CA ILE A 39 2.01 -11.29 0.04
C ILE A 39 3.02 -10.82 1.09
N TYR A 40 2.78 -9.64 1.68
CA TYR A 40 3.61 -9.11 2.75
C TYR A 40 3.59 -10.00 4.01
N SER A 41 2.42 -10.52 4.38
CA SER A 41 2.29 -11.43 5.53
C SER A 41 3.10 -12.71 5.33
N ILE A 42 3.10 -13.28 4.12
CA ILE A 42 3.93 -14.45 3.80
C ILE A 42 5.42 -14.11 3.98
N ALA A 43 5.87 -12.95 3.49
CA ALA A 43 7.25 -12.51 3.65
C ALA A 43 7.64 -12.31 5.13
N ILE A 44 6.77 -11.67 5.93
CA ILE A 44 6.99 -11.50 7.37
C ILE A 44 7.10 -12.85 8.08
N LEU A 45 6.24 -13.81 7.76
CA LEU A 45 6.28 -15.13 8.39
C LEU A 45 7.59 -15.87 8.05
N LEU A 46 8.04 -15.83 6.79
CA LEU A 46 9.27 -16.47 6.36
C LEU A 46 10.50 -15.90 7.08
N PHE A 47 10.69 -14.58 7.04
CA PHE A 47 11.82 -13.94 7.70
C PHE A 47 11.69 -13.93 9.23
N GLY A 48 10.45 -13.90 9.74
CA GLY A 48 10.17 -13.92 11.17
C GLY A 48 10.60 -15.22 11.84
N GLN A 49 10.44 -16.36 11.19
CA GLN A 49 10.98 -17.63 11.71
C GLN A 49 12.51 -17.60 11.79
N VAL A 50 13.17 -17.06 10.76
CA VAL A 50 14.63 -16.95 10.72
C VAL A 50 15.14 -16.04 11.84
N PHE A 51 14.52 -14.87 12.03
CA PHE A 51 14.89 -13.96 13.11
C PHE A 51 14.56 -14.53 14.49
N TYR A 52 13.42 -15.21 14.65
CA TYR A 52 13.07 -15.87 15.92
C TYR A 52 14.17 -16.86 16.35
N VAL A 53 14.65 -17.70 15.44
CA VAL A 53 15.74 -18.64 15.72
C VAL A 53 17.06 -17.91 16.02
N LEU A 54 17.39 -16.87 15.25
CA LEU A 54 18.64 -16.12 15.39
C LEU A 54 18.73 -15.35 16.72
N PHE A 55 17.60 -14.83 17.21
CA PHE A 55 17.53 -14.01 18.41
C PHE A 55 17.12 -14.80 19.67
N LYS A 56 16.78 -16.10 19.56
CA LYS A 56 16.43 -16.96 20.69
C LYS A 56 17.47 -16.97 21.81
N ASP A 57 18.75 -16.94 21.45
CA ASP A 57 19.87 -16.95 22.40
C ASP A 57 19.99 -15.63 23.20
N LEU A 58 19.39 -14.55 22.72
CA LEU A 58 19.42 -13.23 23.38
C LEU A 58 18.38 -13.08 24.49
N LYS A 59 17.37 -13.96 24.54
CA LYS A 59 16.40 -14.02 25.64
C LYS A 59 17.10 -14.17 26.98
N ALA A 60 18.15 -14.99 27.04
CA ALA A 60 18.96 -15.22 28.24
C ALA A 60 19.72 -13.96 28.71
N LYS A 61 19.89 -12.96 27.84
CA LYS A 61 20.57 -11.68 28.12
C LYS A 61 19.60 -10.53 28.40
N GLY A 62 18.30 -10.79 28.51
CA GLY A 62 17.28 -9.79 28.81
C GLY A 62 16.82 -8.93 27.62
N ILE A 63 17.20 -9.30 26.38
CA ILE A 63 16.73 -8.63 25.16
C ILE A 63 15.45 -9.33 24.69
N THR A 64 14.32 -8.65 24.74
CA THR A 64 12.97 -9.22 24.52
C THR A 64 12.37 -8.93 23.14
N SER A 65 13.12 -8.31 22.21
CA SER A 65 12.61 -7.87 20.90
C SER A 65 11.89 -8.98 20.11
N PHE A 66 12.32 -10.24 20.26
CA PHE A 66 11.82 -11.41 19.53
C PHE A 66 11.26 -12.51 20.45
N ASP A 67 10.87 -12.16 21.69
CA ASP A 67 10.47 -13.19 22.67
C ASP A 67 9.06 -13.74 22.42
N ASP A 68 8.13 -12.86 22.00
CA ASP A 68 6.77 -13.22 21.64
C ASP A 68 6.52 -13.06 20.13
N VAL A 69 5.55 -13.80 19.62
CA VAL A 69 5.10 -13.72 18.22
C VAL A 69 4.65 -12.30 17.88
N THR A 70 3.91 -11.67 18.79
CA THR A 70 3.41 -10.30 18.61
C THR A 70 4.55 -9.28 18.55
N SER A 71 5.51 -9.39 19.48
CA SER A 71 6.69 -8.51 19.49
C SER A 71 7.54 -8.70 18.24
N THR A 72 7.67 -9.94 17.77
CA THR A 72 8.41 -10.27 16.55
C THR A 72 7.78 -9.62 15.33
N ILE A 73 6.45 -9.70 15.18
CA ILE A 73 5.72 -9.07 14.08
C ILE A 73 5.89 -7.55 14.12
N ILE A 74 5.74 -6.93 15.29
CA ILE A 74 5.90 -5.47 15.45
C ILE A 74 7.32 -5.04 15.10
N THR A 75 8.32 -5.77 15.58
CA THR A 75 9.74 -5.44 15.33
C THR A 75 10.06 -5.58 13.84
N ILE A 76 9.57 -6.63 13.16
CA ILE A 76 9.74 -6.82 11.71
C ILE A 76 9.04 -5.74 10.92
N PHE A 77 7.85 -5.31 11.35
CA PHE A 77 7.14 -4.20 10.74
C PHE A 77 7.94 -2.89 10.85
N GLN A 78 8.45 -2.55 12.03
CA GLN A 78 9.32 -1.39 12.25
C GLN A 78 10.58 -1.44 11.38
N MET A 79 11.25 -2.60 11.35
CA MET A 79 12.42 -2.80 10.49
C MET A 79 12.09 -2.62 9.01
N THR A 80 10.92 -3.06 8.55
CA THR A 80 10.45 -2.87 7.16
C THR A 80 10.25 -1.39 6.82
N LEU A 81 9.81 -0.58 7.80
CA LEU A 81 9.64 0.87 7.64
C LEU A 81 10.97 1.65 7.71
N GLY A 82 12.09 0.98 7.92
CA GLY A 82 13.42 1.60 8.00
C GLY A 82 13.88 1.91 9.42
N GLU A 83 13.12 1.51 10.44
CA GLU A 83 13.53 1.65 11.84
C GLU A 83 14.29 0.39 12.29
N PHE A 84 15.61 0.40 12.12
CA PHE A 84 16.47 -0.76 12.43
C PHE A 84 17.65 -0.48 13.37
N LYS A 85 17.80 0.76 13.87
CA LYS A 85 18.98 1.18 14.66
C LYS A 85 19.18 0.29 15.90
N LEU A 86 18.11 0.09 16.66
CA LEU A 86 18.13 -0.73 17.88
C LEU A 86 18.44 -2.20 17.57
N GLN A 87 17.96 -2.71 16.44
CA GLN A 87 18.10 -4.11 16.04
C GLN A 87 19.52 -4.40 15.55
N VAL A 88 20.16 -3.45 14.86
CA VAL A 88 21.57 -3.58 14.44
C VAL A 88 22.52 -3.67 15.64
N ASP A 89 22.25 -2.91 16.71
CA ASP A 89 23.03 -3.01 17.94
C ASP A 89 22.86 -4.38 18.60
N GLN A 90 21.63 -4.92 18.60
CA GLN A 90 21.32 -6.25 19.12
C GLN A 90 22.00 -7.39 18.33
N LEU A 91 22.21 -7.22 17.02
CA LEU A 91 22.93 -8.19 16.18
C LEU A 91 24.39 -8.41 16.61
N ASN A 92 25.00 -7.53 17.39
CA ASN A 92 26.36 -7.75 17.89
C ASN A 92 26.42 -8.73 19.07
N TYR A 93 25.29 -9.01 19.71
CA TYR A 93 25.23 -9.87 20.90
C TYR A 93 24.82 -11.32 20.58
N ILE A 94 24.35 -11.59 19.36
CA ILE A 94 23.91 -12.91 18.90
C ILE A 94 25.11 -13.87 18.79
N ARG A 95 24.85 -15.18 18.90
CA ARG A 95 25.88 -16.21 18.80
C ARG A 95 26.58 -16.22 17.44
N TYR A 96 25.81 -16.02 16.35
CA TYR A 96 26.29 -16.04 14.97
C TYR A 96 26.23 -14.64 14.34
N VAL A 97 27.09 -13.72 14.81
CA VAL A 97 27.08 -12.30 14.41
C VAL A 97 27.16 -12.12 12.89
N THR A 98 28.10 -12.79 12.22
CA THR A 98 28.32 -12.65 10.78
C THR A 98 27.12 -13.14 9.96
N LEU A 99 26.58 -14.31 10.30
CA LEU A 99 25.40 -14.86 9.61
C LEU A 99 24.17 -13.98 9.82
N GLY A 100 23.96 -13.47 11.04
CA GLY A 100 22.86 -12.57 11.33
C GLY A 100 22.91 -11.28 10.53
N LYS A 101 24.10 -10.67 10.37
CA LYS A 101 24.29 -9.48 9.54
C LYS A 101 24.01 -9.75 8.06
N ILE A 102 24.43 -10.90 7.52
CA ILE A 102 24.15 -11.27 6.13
C ILE A 102 22.65 -11.44 5.89
N ILE A 103 21.97 -12.20 6.75
CA ILE A 103 20.52 -12.42 6.66
C ILE A 103 19.76 -11.09 6.78
N PHE A 104 20.20 -10.21 7.68
CA PHE A 104 19.61 -8.89 7.85
C PHE A 104 19.74 -8.03 6.60
N VAL A 105 20.90 -8.01 5.94
CA VAL A 105 21.09 -7.28 4.67
C VAL A 105 20.21 -7.85 3.56
N ILE A 106 20.10 -9.18 3.46
CA ILE A 106 19.21 -9.83 2.49
C ILE A 106 17.76 -9.41 2.73
N PHE A 107 17.29 -9.41 3.98
CA PHE A 107 15.95 -8.94 4.34
C PHE A 107 15.72 -7.48 3.92
N MET A 108 16.68 -6.60 4.22
CA MET A 108 16.60 -5.17 3.90
C MET A 108 16.54 -4.86 2.41
N ILE A 109 17.05 -5.75 1.55
CA ILE A 109 16.99 -5.59 0.10
C ILE A 109 15.76 -6.31 -0.45
N ALA A 110 15.54 -7.56 -0.06
CA ALA A 110 14.51 -8.42 -0.63
C ALA A 110 13.09 -7.93 -0.34
N VAL A 111 12.81 -7.54 0.92
CA VAL A 111 11.45 -7.13 1.31
C VAL A 111 11.03 -5.83 0.61
N PRO A 112 11.83 -4.74 0.61
CA PRO A 112 11.46 -3.53 -0.11
C PRO A 112 11.32 -3.74 -1.62
N ILE A 113 12.19 -4.51 -2.26
CA ILE A 113 12.07 -4.82 -3.69
C ILE A 113 10.76 -5.55 -3.98
N LEU A 114 10.43 -6.55 -3.17
CA LEU A 114 9.21 -7.34 -3.33
C LEU A 114 7.96 -6.47 -3.13
N LEU A 115 7.95 -5.63 -2.09
CA LEU A 115 6.85 -4.70 -1.83
C LEU A 115 6.71 -3.66 -2.94
N LEU A 116 7.81 -3.09 -3.42
CA LEU A 116 7.82 -2.10 -4.49
C LEU A 116 7.31 -2.70 -5.80
N ASN A 117 7.81 -3.88 -6.19
CA ASN A 117 7.38 -4.55 -7.42
C ASN A 117 5.89 -4.88 -7.41
N MET A 118 5.37 -5.32 -6.26
CA MET A 118 3.94 -5.60 -6.11
C MET A 118 3.10 -4.32 -6.11
N LEU A 119 3.55 -3.27 -5.42
CA LEU A 119 2.87 -1.97 -5.38
C LEU A 119 2.78 -1.35 -6.78
N ILE A 120 3.88 -1.34 -7.54
CA ILE A 120 3.90 -0.84 -8.91
C ILE A 120 2.97 -1.67 -9.82
N ALA A 121 2.99 -3.00 -9.70
CA ALA A 121 2.12 -3.87 -10.49
C ALA A 121 0.63 -3.61 -10.23
N MET A 122 0.26 -3.34 -8.97
CA MET A 122 -1.11 -3.04 -8.59
C MET A 122 -1.54 -1.64 -9.00
N ILE A 123 -0.71 -0.62 -8.76
CA ILE A 123 -0.93 0.73 -9.28
C ILE A 123 -1.11 0.67 -10.80
N GLY A 124 -0.27 -0.07 -11.52
CA GLY A 124 -0.37 -0.23 -12.97
C GLY A 124 -1.69 -0.86 -13.42
N ARG A 125 -2.18 -1.89 -12.72
CA ARG A 125 -3.46 -2.53 -13.02
C ARG A 125 -4.63 -1.57 -12.77
N THR A 126 -4.69 -0.97 -11.59
CA THR A 126 -5.77 -0.06 -11.18
C THR A 126 -5.74 1.23 -12.00
N TYR A 127 -4.56 1.74 -12.34
CA TYR A 127 -4.41 2.87 -13.25
C TYR A 127 -4.96 2.53 -14.63
N ASN A 128 -4.56 1.39 -15.22
CA ASN A 128 -5.08 0.98 -16.53
C ASN A 128 -6.58 0.72 -16.52
N GLU A 129 -7.14 0.14 -15.44
CA GLU A 129 -8.57 -0.10 -15.29
C GLU A 129 -9.38 1.19 -15.13
N VAL A 130 -8.91 2.12 -14.29
CA VAL A 130 -9.54 3.42 -14.09
C VAL A 130 -9.37 4.29 -15.33
N PHE A 131 -8.21 4.30 -15.98
CA PHE A 131 -7.96 5.09 -17.19
C PHE A 131 -8.77 4.57 -18.38
N SER A 132 -8.81 3.26 -18.65
CA SER A 132 -9.63 2.68 -19.71
C SER A 132 -11.14 2.87 -19.48
N SER A 133 -11.58 2.83 -18.23
CA SER A 133 -12.97 3.16 -17.88
C SER A 133 -13.25 4.66 -18.00
N SER A 134 -12.27 5.52 -17.65
CA SER A 134 -12.38 6.98 -17.75
C SER A 134 -12.48 7.45 -19.20
N GLU A 135 -11.84 6.77 -20.16
CA GLU A 135 -11.96 7.12 -21.58
C GLU A 135 -13.39 6.89 -22.08
N ARG A 136 -14.01 5.75 -21.72
CA ARG A 136 -15.41 5.45 -22.05
C ARG A 136 -16.37 6.41 -21.36
N GLU A 137 -16.14 6.72 -20.09
CA GLU A 137 -16.92 7.70 -19.34
C GLU A 137 -16.76 9.12 -19.89
N TRP A 138 -15.55 9.50 -20.32
CA TRP A 138 -15.27 10.79 -20.94
C TRP A 138 -15.99 10.95 -22.28
N ILE A 139 -15.97 9.92 -23.13
CA ILE A 139 -16.72 9.91 -24.39
C ILE A 139 -18.23 10.02 -24.11
N ALA A 140 -18.75 9.30 -23.12
CA ALA A 140 -20.16 9.38 -22.74
C ALA A 140 -20.55 10.77 -22.21
N ILE A 141 -19.68 11.40 -21.41
CA ILE A 141 -19.87 12.77 -20.93
C ILE A 141 -19.86 13.75 -22.11
N TRP A 142 -18.93 13.61 -23.05
CA TRP A 142 -18.86 14.41 -24.28
C TRP A 142 -20.12 14.29 -25.11
N ALA A 143 -20.57 13.08 -25.40
CA ALA A 143 -21.80 12.83 -26.14
C ALA A 143 -23.01 13.48 -25.48
N LYS A 144 -23.09 13.42 -24.14
CA LYS A 144 -24.18 14.04 -23.36
C LYS A 144 -24.15 15.57 -23.44
N VAL A 145 -22.97 16.18 -23.42
CA VAL A 145 -22.80 17.64 -23.58
C VAL A 145 -23.23 18.06 -24.99
N VAL A 146 -22.75 17.38 -26.03
CA VAL A 146 -23.11 17.69 -27.43
C VAL A 146 -24.61 17.57 -27.66
N LEU A 147 -25.25 16.48 -27.23
CA LEU A 147 -26.70 16.30 -27.35
C LEU A 147 -27.50 17.37 -26.60
N THR A 148 -27.02 17.80 -25.44
CA THR A 148 -27.68 18.86 -24.66
C THR A 148 -27.56 20.21 -25.36
N LEU A 149 -26.39 20.49 -25.96
CA LEU A 149 -26.17 21.70 -26.77
C LEU A 149 -27.05 21.71 -28.01
N GLU A 150 -27.11 20.61 -28.78
CA GLU A 150 -27.99 20.49 -29.95
C GLU A 150 -29.45 20.74 -29.59
N ARG A 151 -29.95 20.11 -28.50
CA ARG A 151 -31.33 20.35 -28.03
C ARG A 151 -31.57 21.79 -27.60
N SER A 152 -30.57 22.47 -27.02
CA SER A 152 -30.70 23.86 -26.59
C SER A 152 -30.71 24.87 -27.75
N ILE A 153 -30.08 24.53 -28.87
CA ILE A 153 -30.04 25.37 -30.08
C ILE A 153 -31.32 25.15 -30.90
N ASN A 154 -31.71 23.89 -31.13
CA ASN A 154 -32.91 23.56 -31.92
C ASN A 154 -34.21 24.08 -31.29
N ASN A 155 -34.27 24.23 -29.96
CA ASN A 155 -35.41 24.85 -29.28
C ASN A 155 -35.56 26.36 -29.54
N LYS A 156 -34.53 27.05 -30.06
CA LYS A 156 -34.63 28.47 -30.43
C LYS A 156 -35.22 28.69 -31.82
N ASP A 157 -35.20 27.67 -32.67
CA ASP A 157 -35.78 27.72 -34.02
C ASP A 157 -37.28 27.34 -34.05
N LEU A 158 -37.83 26.85 -32.92
CA LEU A 158 -39.25 26.49 -32.77
C LEU A 158 -40.13 27.61 -32.16
N ILE A 159 -39.57 28.79 -31.90
CA ILE A 159 -40.27 29.95 -31.30
C ILE A 159 -40.38 31.13 -32.30
N ASN A 160 -40.12 30.90 -33.60
CA ASN A 160 -40.45 31.83 -34.69
C ASN A 160 -41.48 31.21 -35.63
#